data_AF-A0A6L4ZK71-F1
#
_entry.id   AF-A0A6L4ZK71-F1
#
_cell.length_a   1.000
_cell.length_b   1.000
_cell.length_c   1.000
_cell.angle_alpha   90.00
_cell.angle_beta   90.00
_cell.angle_gamma   90.00
#
_symmetry.space_group_name_H-M   'P 1'
#
loop_
_entity.id
_entity.type
_entity.pdbx_description
1 polymer ?
#
loop_
_entity_poly.entity_id
_entity_poly.type
_entity_poly.pdbx_seq_one_letter_code
_entity_poly.pdbx_strand_id
1 'polypeptide(L)'
;ATQSLNSAGKDARVLVLISDGEEQTDDPVAAVRKASREAAESGIIILTVGVGSQKGSKIPLDLIGKTGFKLDQDGKEVLTQLQENLLQVAAETTAGVYLHVQPDASEVKEIAGFIDKLNKGEVRSLALEEREDRFQYFLALAGLLILVDLFLAPYLLKRAF
;
A
#
# COMPACT_ATOMS: atom_id res chain seq x y z
N ALA A 1 3.54 14.73 -9.28
CA ALA A 1 2.76 14.78 -10.53
C ALA A 1 2.19 13.39 -10.76
N THR A 2 0.86 13.22 -10.67
CA THR A 2 0.20 11.92 -10.90
C THR A 2 -0.17 11.82 -12.38
N GLN A 3 0.47 10.91 -13.11
CA GLN A 3 0.11 10.62 -14.50
C GLN A 3 -0.68 9.31 -14.51
N SER A 4 -2.01 9.39 -14.61
CA SER A 4 -2.86 8.21 -14.88
C SER A 4 -3.12 8.12 -16.38
N LEU A 5 -2.67 7.05 -17.02
CA LEU A 5 -3.01 6.78 -18.42
C LEU A 5 -4.43 6.20 -18.49
N ASN A 6 -5.42 7.07 -18.72
CA ASN A 6 -6.79 6.65 -18.99
C ASN A 6 -6.92 6.26 -20.46
N SER A 7 -6.86 4.96 -20.75
CA SER A 7 -7.36 4.40 -22.01
C SER A 7 -8.48 3.43 -21.68
N ALA A 8 -9.67 3.72 -22.21
CA ALA A 8 -10.88 2.96 -22.01
C ALA A 8 -10.74 1.57 -22.68
N GLY A 9 -10.50 0.56 -21.86
CA GLY A 9 -10.35 -0.84 -22.23
C GLY A 9 -10.20 -1.67 -20.95
N LYS A 10 -10.40 -2.99 -21.02
CA LYS A 10 -10.12 -3.95 -19.93
C LYS A 10 -8.61 -4.08 -19.67
N ASP A 11 -7.91 -2.96 -19.61
CA ASP A 11 -6.46 -2.86 -19.56
C ASP A 11 -6.03 -2.62 -18.12
N ALA A 12 -4.94 -3.26 -17.72
CA ALA A 12 -4.38 -3.11 -16.39
C ALA A 12 -3.99 -1.65 -16.16
N ARG A 13 -4.47 -1.05 -15.07
CA ARG A 13 -4.13 0.32 -14.70
C ARG A 13 -2.89 0.30 -13.83
N VAL A 14 -1.88 1.09 -14.20
CA VAL A 14 -0.62 1.20 -13.45
C VAL A 14 -0.50 2.62 -12.92
N LEU A 15 -0.26 2.74 -11.61
CA LEU A 15 0.05 3.99 -10.94
C LEU A 15 1.52 3.99 -10.56
N VAL A 16 2.29 4.95 -11.09
CA VAL A 16 3.68 5.17 -10.65
C VAL A 16 3.70 6.27 -9.61
N LEU A 17 4.05 5.91 -8.37
CA LEU A 17 4.17 6.81 -7.22
C LEU A 17 5.65 7.10 -6.96
N ILE A 18 6.04 8.37 -7.05
CA ILE A 18 7.40 8.83 -6.75
C ILE A 18 7.35 9.67 -5.48
N SER A 19 8.01 9.25 -4.41
CA SER A 19 7.94 9.89 -3.10
C SER A 19 9.12 9.49 -2.20
N ASP A 20 9.42 10.30 -1.19
CA ASP A 20 10.26 9.99 -0.03
C ASP A 20 9.54 9.11 1.01
N GLY A 21 8.28 8.76 0.78
CA GLY A 21 7.50 7.88 1.64
C GLY A 21 7.12 8.52 2.98
N GLU A 22 7.33 9.82 3.19
CA GLU A 22 7.01 10.44 4.48
C GLU A 22 5.49 10.54 4.69
N GLU A 23 5.01 9.91 5.76
CA GLU A 23 3.61 9.94 6.19
C GLU A 23 3.55 10.30 7.68
N GLN A 24 2.64 11.21 8.05
CA GLN A 24 2.61 11.86 9.37
C GLN A 24 1.40 11.48 10.23
N THR A 25 0.68 10.43 9.85
CA THR A 25 -0.45 9.89 10.61
C THR A 25 -0.02 9.02 11.80
N ASP A 26 -0.95 8.77 12.74
CA ASP A 26 -0.69 7.95 13.93
C ASP A 26 -0.35 6.49 13.60
N ASP A 27 -0.90 5.94 12.51
CA ASP A 27 -0.54 4.61 11.97
C ASP A 27 -0.35 4.68 10.44
N PRO A 28 0.86 5.07 10.00
CA PRO A 28 1.18 5.24 8.58
C PRO A 28 1.04 3.95 7.76
N VAL A 29 1.38 2.80 8.35
CA VAL A 29 1.32 1.51 7.68
C VAL A 29 -0.13 1.11 7.41
N ALA A 30 -1.01 1.27 8.40
CA ALA A 30 -2.42 0.96 8.22
C ALA A 30 -3.09 1.90 7.20
N ALA A 31 -2.76 3.20 7.24
CA ALA A 31 -3.28 4.18 6.30
C ALA A 31 -2.89 3.85 4.85
N VAL A 32 -1.59 3.61 4.60
CA VAL A 32 -1.07 3.25 3.28
C VAL A 32 -1.65 1.93 2.80
N ARG A 33 -1.73 0.91 3.67
CA ARG A 33 -2.31 -0.40 3.32
C ARG A 33 -3.79 -0.30 2.97
N LYS A 34 -4.55 0.54 3.66
CA LYS A 34 -5.97 0.76 3.36
C LYS A 34 -6.14 1.40 1.98
N ALA A 35 -5.44 2.51 1.72
CA ALA A 35 -5.50 3.19 0.44
C ALA A 35 -5.05 2.30 -0.73
N SER A 36 -4.01 1.49 -0.50
CA SER A 36 -3.48 0.56 -1.51
C SER A 36 -4.45 -0.58 -1.81
N ARG A 37 -5.22 -1.06 -0.81
CA ARG A 37 -6.29 -2.04 -1.05
C ARG A 37 -7.42 -1.49 -1.90
N GLU A 38 -7.88 -0.26 -1.63
CA GLU A 38 -8.92 0.39 -2.45
C GLU A 38 -8.45 0.56 -3.92
N ALA A 39 -7.15 0.82 -4.13
CA ALA A 39 -6.55 0.85 -5.46
C ALA A 39 -6.50 -0.55 -6.12
N ALA A 40 -6.10 -1.58 -5.37
CA ALA A 40 -6.07 -2.96 -5.85
C ALA A 40 -7.46 -3.48 -6.24
N GLU A 41 -8.48 -3.22 -5.44
CA GLU A 41 -9.89 -3.54 -5.74
C GLU A 41 -10.37 -2.84 -7.02
N SER A 42 -9.82 -1.66 -7.30
CA SER A 42 -10.03 -0.94 -8.56
C SER A 42 -9.18 -1.49 -9.71
N GLY A 43 -8.41 -2.56 -9.53
CA GLY A 43 -7.51 -3.12 -10.53
C GLY A 43 -6.35 -2.19 -10.90
N ILE A 44 -5.90 -1.37 -9.95
CA ILE A 44 -4.74 -0.48 -10.08
C ILE A 44 -3.54 -1.14 -9.39
N ILE A 45 -2.45 -1.28 -10.13
CA ILE A 45 -1.17 -1.79 -9.65
C ILE A 45 -0.26 -0.59 -9.36
N ILE A 46 0.26 -0.49 -8.14
CA ILE A 46 1.07 0.63 -7.68
C ILE A 46 2.55 0.27 -7.77
N LEU A 47 3.28 1.01 -8.59
CA LEU A 47 4.74 1.02 -8.64
C LEU A 47 5.24 2.16 -7.77
N THR A 48 6.04 1.87 -6.75
CA THR A 48 6.59 2.91 -5.87
C THR A 48 8.06 3.15 -6.16
N VAL A 49 8.44 4.42 -6.19
CA VAL A 49 9.78 4.90 -6.50
C VAL A 49 10.21 5.81 -5.36
N GLY A 50 11.07 5.30 -4.51
CA GLY A 50 11.68 5.98 -3.38
C GLY A 50 12.72 6.98 -3.84
N VAL A 51 12.58 8.25 -3.45
CA VAL A 51 13.59 9.29 -3.69
C VAL A 51 14.10 9.80 -2.36
N GLY A 52 15.43 9.76 -2.17
CA GLY A 52 16.08 10.32 -0.99
C GLY A 52 17.01 9.33 -0.32
N SER A 53 17.51 9.71 0.86
CA SER A 53 18.45 8.89 1.64
C SER A 53 17.76 8.32 2.87
N GLN A 54 18.01 7.05 3.17
CA GLN A 54 17.59 6.42 4.44
C GLN A 54 18.24 7.08 5.66
N LYS A 55 19.47 7.61 5.50
CA LYS A 55 20.18 8.31 6.58
C LYS A 55 19.62 9.71 6.85
N GLY A 56 18.74 10.18 5.99
CA GLY A 56 18.19 11.51 5.98
C GLY A 56 19.12 12.58 5.44
N SER A 57 18.53 13.64 4.93
CA SER A 57 19.24 14.81 4.43
C SER A 57 18.50 16.10 4.80
N LYS A 58 19.26 17.18 4.98
CA LYS A 58 18.66 18.50 5.18
C LYS A 58 18.16 19.05 3.85
N ILE A 59 17.04 19.75 3.88
CA ILE A 59 16.47 20.40 2.69
C ILE A 59 17.19 21.75 2.48
N PRO A 60 17.95 21.94 1.39
CA PRO A 60 18.59 23.22 1.12
C PRO A 60 17.54 24.27 0.73
N LEU A 61 17.67 25.47 1.28
CA LEU A 61 16.97 26.66 0.81
C LEU A 61 17.97 27.46 -0.03
N ASP A 62 17.79 27.44 -1.35
CA ASP A 62 18.52 28.31 -2.25
C ASP A 62 17.63 29.51 -2.60
N LEU A 63 17.54 30.45 -1.64
CA LEU A 63 16.94 31.76 -1.86
C LEU A 63 18.09 32.68 -2.28
N ILE A 64 17.98 33.28 -3.47
CA ILE A 64 18.98 34.16 -4.11
C ILE A 64 19.83 34.90 -3.06
N GLY A 65 21.08 34.45 -2.87
CA GLY A 65 22.08 35.09 -2.01
C GLY A 65 22.16 34.60 -0.55
N LYS A 66 21.38 33.61 -0.11
CA LYS A 66 21.53 32.96 1.19
C LYS A 66 21.51 31.44 1.05
N THR A 67 22.67 30.81 1.20
CA THR A 67 22.78 29.36 1.45
C THR A 67 22.34 29.06 2.87
N GLY A 68 21.23 28.33 3.03
CA GLY A 68 20.73 27.86 4.32
C GLY A 68 19.96 26.55 4.20
N PHE A 69 19.51 25.99 5.31
CA PHE A 69 18.65 24.80 5.35
C PHE A 69 17.25 25.18 5.82
N LYS A 70 16.25 24.40 5.40
CA LYS A 70 14.87 24.55 5.87
C LYS A 70 14.84 24.39 7.39
N LEU A 71 14.22 25.34 8.08
CA LEU A 71 13.99 25.30 9.52
C LEU A 71 12.54 24.94 9.82
N ASP A 72 12.30 24.27 10.93
CA ASP A 72 10.98 24.03 11.51
C ASP A 72 10.50 25.26 12.32
N GLN A 73 9.33 25.13 12.96
CA GLN A 73 8.73 26.21 13.76
C GLN A 73 9.55 26.56 15.01
N ASP A 74 10.42 25.67 15.47
CA ASP A 74 11.31 25.84 16.61
C ASP A 74 12.71 26.35 16.19
N GLY A 75 12.91 26.63 14.89
CA GLY A 75 14.18 27.09 14.35
C GLY A 75 15.24 26.00 14.18
N LYS A 76 14.87 24.72 14.24
CA LYS A 76 15.77 23.58 14.00
C LYS A 76 15.75 23.16 12.54
N GLU A 77 16.87 22.67 12.04
CA GLU A 77 16.95 22.20 10.65
C GLU A 77 16.07 20.97 10.43
N VAL A 78 15.24 21.00 9.39
CA VAL A 78 14.37 19.89 8.99
C VAL A 78 15.24 18.80 8.36
N LEU A 79 15.23 17.63 8.99
CA LEU A 79 15.82 16.40 8.47
C LEU A 79 14.71 15.55 7.85
N THR A 80 14.74 15.40 6.53
CA THR A 80 13.84 14.48 5.81
C THR A 80 14.52 13.12 5.63
N GLN A 81 13.77 12.03 5.78
CA GLN A 81 14.25 10.65 5.67
C GLN A 81 13.34 9.84 4.76
N LEU A 82 13.94 9.07 3.85
CA LEU A 82 13.18 8.14 3.02
C LEU A 82 12.60 7.01 3.87
N GLN A 83 11.28 6.86 3.85
CA GLN A 83 10.57 5.78 4.53
C GLN A 83 10.22 4.65 3.55
N GLU A 84 11.21 3.82 3.22
CA GLU A 84 11.06 2.75 2.23
C GLU A 84 9.98 1.72 2.61
N ASN A 85 9.83 1.45 3.90
CA ASN A 85 8.86 0.46 4.39
C ASN A 85 7.44 0.81 3.95
N LEU A 86 7.04 2.09 4.01
CA LEU A 86 5.71 2.52 3.59
C LEU A 86 5.51 2.37 2.08
N LEU A 87 6.53 2.69 1.30
CA LEU A 87 6.50 2.53 -0.17
C LEU A 87 6.47 1.05 -0.58
N GLN A 88 7.16 0.17 0.15
CA GLN A 88 7.11 -1.27 -0.04
C GLN A 88 5.70 -1.81 0.27
N VAL A 89 5.11 -1.41 1.40
CA VAL A 89 3.74 -1.81 1.77
C VAL A 89 2.74 -1.43 0.67
N ALA A 90 2.86 -0.23 0.09
CA ALA A 90 1.97 0.21 -0.98
C ALA A 90 2.11 -0.65 -2.26
N ALA A 91 3.34 -0.93 -2.67
CA ALA A 91 3.60 -1.75 -3.86
C ALA A 91 3.15 -3.20 -3.66
N GLU A 92 3.54 -3.84 -2.55
CA GLU A 92 3.21 -5.22 -2.24
C GLU A 92 1.69 -5.46 -2.16
N THR A 93 0.96 -4.52 -1.55
CA THR A 93 -0.50 -4.62 -1.41
C THR A 93 -1.21 -4.69 -2.76
N THR A 94 -0.61 -4.15 -3.82
CA THR A 94 -1.20 -4.10 -5.17
C THR A 94 -0.49 -5.00 -6.18
N ALA A 95 0.40 -5.90 -5.72
CA ALA A 95 1.27 -6.72 -6.55
C ALA A 95 2.16 -5.92 -7.53
N GLY A 96 2.52 -4.70 -7.16
CA GLY A 96 3.51 -3.88 -7.86
C GLY A 96 4.93 -4.11 -7.34
N VAL A 97 5.86 -3.21 -7.71
CA VAL A 97 7.24 -3.25 -7.23
C VAL A 97 7.68 -1.90 -6.64
N TYR A 98 8.54 -1.99 -5.64
CA TYR A 98 9.25 -0.85 -5.05
C TYR A 98 10.65 -0.73 -5.66
N LEU A 99 11.06 0.49 -5.98
CA LEU A 99 12.39 0.82 -6.48
C LEU A 99 12.93 2.02 -5.71
N HIS A 100 14.22 1.99 -5.38
CA HIS A 100 14.92 3.14 -4.81
C HIS A 100 15.73 3.83 -5.91
N VAL A 101 15.53 5.12 -6.15
CA VAL A 101 16.26 5.87 -7.17
C VAL A 101 17.71 6.04 -6.76
N GLN A 102 18.62 5.37 -7.46
CA GLN A 102 20.05 5.66 -7.40
C GLN A 102 20.47 6.58 -8.55
N PRO A 103 21.63 7.24 -8.44
CA PRO A 103 22.10 8.18 -9.46
C PRO A 103 22.36 7.56 -10.84
N ASP A 104 22.40 6.23 -10.97
CA ASP A 104 22.82 5.52 -12.17
C ASP A 104 21.68 5.20 -13.17
N ALA A 105 20.45 5.68 -12.91
CA ALA A 105 19.27 5.60 -13.79
C ALA A 105 18.94 4.17 -14.27
N SER A 106 19.46 3.15 -13.59
CA SER A 106 19.28 1.74 -13.91
C SER A 106 17.83 1.28 -13.64
N GLU A 107 17.15 1.95 -12.71
CA GLU A 107 15.81 1.67 -12.23
C GLU A 107 14.73 1.98 -13.26
N VAL A 108 14.97 2.95 -14.14
CA VAL A 108 14.02 3.34 -15.19
C VAL A 108 13.80 2.16 -16.17
N LYS A 109 14.84 1.37 -16.41
CA LYS A 109 14.77 0.19 -17.27
C LYS A 109 13.98 -0.95 -16.61
N GLU A 110 14.06 -1.07 -15.29
CA GLU A 110 13.31 -2.06 -14.52
C GLU A 110 11.82 -1.74 -14.50
N ILE A 111 11.44 -0.45 -14.32
CA ILE A 111 10.05 0.02 -14.45
C ILE A 111 9.50 -0.32 -15.84
N ALA A 112 10.27 0.01 -16.90
CA ALA A 112 9.85 -0.26 -18.27
C ALA A 112 9.65 -1.76 -18.52
N GLY A 113 10.54 -2.61 -18.01
CA GLY A 113 10.42 -4.07 -18.11
C GLY A 113 9.23 -4.63 -17.34
N PHE A 114 8.92 -4.09 -16.16
CA PHE A 114 7.77 -4.50 -15.37
C PHE A 114 6.45 -4.13 -16.06
N ILE A 115 6.34 -2.91 -16.61
CA ILE A 115 5.18 -2.47 -17.38
C ILE A 115 4.98 -3.34 -18.63
N ASP A 116 6.05 -3.74 -19.31
CA ASP A 116 5.97 -4.64 -20.47
C ASP A 116 5.43 -6.04 -20.09
N LYS A 117 5.89 -6.61 -18.96
CA LYS A 117 5.36 -7.88 -18.43
C LYS A 117 3.89 -7.79 -18.01
N LEU A 118 3.50 -6.67 -17.41
CA LEU A 118 2.11 -6.38 -17.06
C LEU A 118 1.21 -6.35 -18.30
N ASN A 119 1.64 -5.63 -19.34
CA ASN A 119 0.91 -5.54 -20.61
C ASN A 119 0.79 -6.91 -21.32
N LYS A 120 1.79 -7.78 -21.16
CA LYS A 120 1.77 -9.16 -21.67
C LYS A 120 0.87 -10.10 -20.87
N GLY A 121 0.31 -9.65 -19.75
CA GLY A 121 -0.65 -10.42 -18.93
C GLY A 121 -0.02 -11.45 -17.99
N GLU A 122 1.30 -11.50 -17.88
CA GLU A 122 2.02 -12.48 -17.05
C GLU A 122 1.86 -12.21 -15.54
N VAL A 123 1.63 -10.96 -15.15
CA VAL A 123 1.48 -10.55 -13.73
C VAL A 123 0.03 -10.68 -13.26
N ARG A 124 -0.94 -10.78 -14.19
CA ARG A 124 -2.38 -10.83 -13.91
C ARG A 124 -2.79 -12.08 -13.11
N SER A 125 -2.00 -13.15 -13.17
CA SER A 125 -2.25 -14.40 -12.44
C SER A 125 -1.92 -14.33 -10.96
N LEU A 126 -1.09 -13.38 -10.50
CA LEU A 126 -0.72 -13.23 -9.09
C LEU A 126 -1.69 -12.32 -8.32
N ALA A 127 -2.26 -11.30 -8.97
CA ALA A 127 -3.14 -10.32 -8.33
C ALA A 127 -4.60 -10.78 -8.16
N LEU A 128 -5.00 -11.90 -8.77
CA LEU A 128 -6.36 -12.45 -8.67
C LEU A 128 -6.51 -13.54 -7.60
N GLU A 129 -5.46 -13.87 -6.86
CA GLU A 129 -5.54 -14.76 -5.70
C GLU A 129 -5.86 -13.96 -4.42
N GLU A 130 -6.77 -12.99 -4.51
CA GLU A 130 -7.29 -12.33 -3.32
C GLU A 130 -8.25 -13.29 -2.62
N ARG A 131 -7.71 -14.03 -1.64
CA ARG A 131 -8.46 -14.88 -0.75
C ARG A 131 -9.33 -13.98 0.15
N GLU A 132 -10.56 -13.73 -0.28
CA GLU A 132 -11.54 -13.11 0.61
C GLU A 132 -11.76 -14.01 1.84
N ASP A 133 -11.44 -13.45 3.00
CA ASP A 133 -11.61 -14.10 4.30
C ASP A 133 -13.11 -14.20 4.67
N ARG A 134 -13.79 -15.19 4.10
CA ARG A 134 -15.22 -15.50 4.34
C ARG A 134 -15.47 -16.21 5.68
N PHE A 135 -14.50 -16.22 6.60
CA PHE A 135 -14.62 -16.90 7.90
C PHE A 135 -15.73 -16.31 8.78
N GLN A 136 -16.15 -15.05 8.54
CA GLN A 136 -17.25 -14.41 9.27
C GLN A 136 -18.56 -15.18 9.15
N TYR A 137 -18.87 -15.74 7.97
CA TYR A 137 -20.06 -16.56 7.77
C TYR A 137 -19.99 -17.86 8.58
N PHE A 138 -18.82 -18.50 8.62
CA PHE A 138 -18.59 -19.70 9.42
C PHE A 138 -18.65 -19.42 10.93
N LEU A 139 -18.11 -18.28 11.36
CA LEU A 139 -18.15 -17.85 12.76
C LEU A 139 -19.58 -17.50 13.20
N ALA A 140 -20.35 -16.81 12.35
CA ALA A 140 -21.75 -16.52 12.59
C ALA A 140 -22.60 -17.79 12.68
N LEU A 141 -22.36 -18.76 11.79
CA LEU A 141 -23.03 -20.06 11.82
C LEU A 141 -22.70 -20.83 13.11
N ALA A 142 -21.43 -20.87 13.52
CA ALA A 142 -21.00 -21.48 14.77
C ALA A 142 -21.66 -20.82 15.99
N GLY A 143 -21.72 -19.48 16.02
CA GLY A 143 -22.42 -18.73 17.06
C GLY A 143 -23.92 -19.04 17.13
N LEU A 144 -24.59 -19.16 15.98
CA LEU A 144 -26.00 -19.56 15.91
C LEU A 144 -26.23 -20.97 16.49
N LEU A 145 -25.38 -21.93 16.13
CA LEU A 145 -25.46 -23.30 16.65
C LEU A 145 -25.32 -23.37 18.17
N ILE A 146 -24.39 -22.60 18.75
CA ILE A 146 -24.20 -22.51 20.21
C ILE A 146 -25.43 -21.90 20.89
N LEU A 147 -26.03 -20.86 20.29
CA LEU A 147 -27.26 -20.28 20.83
C LEU A 147 -28.40 -21.29 20.80
N VAL A 148 -28.60 -22.00 19.69
CA VAL A 148 -29.62 -23.04 19.57
C VAL A 148 -29.44 -24.12 20.64
N ASP A 149 -28.21 -24.60 20.84
CA ASP A 149 -27.90 -25.60 21.86
C ASP A 149 -28.21 -25.10 23.28
N LEU A 150 -27.85 -23.85 23.60
CA LEU A 150 -28.15 -23.25 24.90
C LEU A 150 -29.65 -23.16 25.20
N PHE A 151 -30.49 -22.96 24.18
CA PHE A 151 -31.95 -22.94 24.34
C PHE A 151 -32.58 -24.34 24.31
N LEU A 152 -32.03 -25.29 23.57
CA LEU A 152 -32.54 -26.67 23.48
C LEU A 152 -32.15 -27.53 24.67
N ALA A 153 -30.92 -27.40 25.18
CA ALA A 153 -30.40 -28.17 26.31
C ALA A 153 -31.32 -28.17 27.55
N PRO A 154 -31.82 -27.01 28.05
CA PRO A 154 -32.74 -26.98 29.18
C PRO A 154 -34.14 -27.50 28.84
N TYR A 155 -34.57 -27.43 27.57
CA TYR A 155 -35.87 -27.93 27.12
C TYR A 155 -35.91 -29.46 27.02
N LEU A 156 -34.80 -30.07 26.59
CA LEU A 156 -34.65 -31.52 26.50
C LEU A 156 -34.46 -32.16 27.88
N LEU A 157 -33.70 -31.52 28.78
CA LEU A 157 -33.57 -31.98 30.17
C LEU A 157 -34.92 -31.96 30.92
N LYS A 158 -35.74 -30.93 30.74
CA LYS A 158 -37.07 -30.85 31.37
C LYS A 158 -38.09 -31.88 30.86
N ARG A 159 -37.85 -32.50 29.71
CA ARG A 159 -38.75 -33.50 29.12
C ARG A 159 -38.31 -34.95 29.45
N ALA A 160 -37.08 -35.12 29.94
CA ALA A 160 -36.50 -36.41 30.31
C ALA A 160 -36.64 -36.74 31.81
N PHE A 161 -37.04 -35.77 32.64
CA PHE A 161 -37.42 -35.92 34.05
C PHE A 161 -38.92 -35.66 34.21
#